data_AF-A0A820R5T2-F1
#
_entry.id   AF-A0A820R5T2-F1
#
_cell.length_a   1.000
_cell.length_b   1.000
_cell.length_c   1.000
_cell.angle_alpha   90.00
_cell.angle_beta   90.00
_cell.angle_gamma   90.00
#
_symmetry.space_group_name_H-M   'P 1'
#
loop_
_entity.id
_entity.type
_entity.pdbx_description
1 polymer ?
#
loop_
_entity_poly.entity_id
_entity_poly.type
_entity_poly.pdbx_seq_one_letter_code
_entity_poly.pdbx_strand_id
1 'polypeptide(L)'
;MNYSCVELNDLSDEILLMIFKELDNLELLYSFQGVNERLNKIIHDTIFTSRLSFLKWSLNECINKFPPHIILNRFCLQILPKIHMKIKWLDIESESMKDILYAADYPNLYALGLYNIEEETASCLFTGKEKSMQLF
;
A
#
# COMPACT_ATOMS: atom_id res chain seq x y z
N MET A 1 31.02 7.99 24.92
CA MET A 1 30.11 8.85 24.14
C MET A 1 28.70 8.40 24.45
N ASN A 2 27.93 9.20 25.21
CA ASN A 2 26.53 8.90 25.49
C ASN A 2 25.72 9.36 24.27
N TYR A 3 25.26 8.41 23.47
CA TYR A 3 24.22 8.69 22.49
C TYR A 3 22.92 8.91 23.26
N SER A 4 22.33 10.10 23.13
CA SER A 4 20.93 10.31 23.48
C SER A 4 20.12 9.55 22.44
N CYS A 5 19.49 8.45 22.85
CA CYS A 5 18.43 7.84 22.06
C CYS A 5 17.25 8.80 22.10
N VAL A 6 17.01 9.50 20.99
CA VAL A 6 15.76 10.24 20.79
C VAL A 6 14.73 9.22 20.36
N GLU A 7 13.65 9.07 21.13
CA GLU A 7 12.57 8.19 20.73
C GLU A 7 11.73 8.86 19.64
N LEU A 8 11.16 8.08 18.71
CA LEU A 8 10.24 8.60 17.68
C LEU A 8 9.09 9.42 18.28
N ASN A 9 8.65 9.07 19.50
CA ASN A 9 7.59 9.77 20.20
C ASN A 9 7.99 11.16 20.70
N ASP A 10 9.28 11.43 20.87
CA ASP A 10 9.81 12.71 21.32
C ASP A 10 9.92 13.73 20.18
N LEU A 11 9.88 13.27 18.93
CA LEU A 11 9.93 14.11 17.74
C LEU A 11 8.60 14.85 17.55
N SER A 12 8.63 16.06 16.99
CA SER A 12 7.42 16.79 16.60
C SER A 12 6.76 16.17 15.36
N ASP A 13 5.49 16.50 15.11
CA ASP A 13 4.77 15.98 13.93
C ASP A 13 5.46 16.39 12.63
N GLU A 14 6.01 17.60 12.57
CA GLU A 14 6.71 18.11 11.39
C GLU A 14 7.97 17.29 11.08
N ILE A 15 8.76 16.94 12.10
CA ILE A 15 9.96 16.12 11.93
C ILE A 15 9.56 14.70 11.48
N LEU A 16 8.53 14.12 12.11
CA LEU A 16 8.01 12.81 11.72
C LEU A 16 7.53 12.82 10.27
N LEU A 17 6.80 13.85 9.85
CA LEU A 17 6.35 14.01 8.47
C LEU A 17 7.52 14.11 7.49
N MET A 18 8.59 14.82 7.85
CA MET A 18 9.79 14.91 7.02
C MET A 18 10.48 13.55 6.88
N ILE A 19 10.61 12.78 7.96
CA ILE A 19 11.20 11.44 7.92
C ILE A 19 10.32 10.49 7.09
N PHE A 20 9.02 10.49 7.36
CA PHE A 20 8.08 9.56 6.71
C PHE A 20 7.92 9.83 5.22
N LYS A 21 8.07 11.08 4.76
CA LYS A 21 8.04 11.40 3.33
C LYS A 21 9.17 10.73 2.53
N GLU A 22 10.26 10.39 3.18
CA GLU A 22 11.40 9.72 2.55
C GLU A 22 11.28 8.18 2.60
N LEU A 23 10.22 7.66 3.22
CA LEU A 23 9.97 6.22 3.38
C LEU A 23 8.84 5.75 2.48
N ASP A 24 8.81 4.44 2.21
CA ASP A 24 7.73 3.83 1.45
C ASP A 24 6.41 3.88 2.23
N ASN A 25 5.36 4.40 1.58
CA ASN A 25 4.05 4.58 2.22
C ASN A 25 3.43 3.26 2.69
N LEU A 26 3.64 2.16 1.96
CA LEU A 26 3.15 0.86 2.38
C LEU A 26 3.96 0.35 3.58
N GLU A 27 5.28 0.46 3.57
CA GLU A 27 6.09 0.06 4.73
C GLU A 27 5.69 0.82 5.99
N LEU A 28 5.45 2.13 5.87
CA LEU A 28 4.94 2.96 6.97
C LEU A 28 3.58 2.51 7.46
N LEU A 29 2.61 2.35 6.56
CA LEU A 29 1.27 1.90 6.89
C LEU A 29 1.30 0.53 7.57
N TYR A 30 2.14 -0.39 7.09
CA TYR A 30 2.29 -1.72 7.67
C TYR A 30 2.87 -1.68 9.09
N SER A 31 3.96 -0.93 9.24
CA SER A 31 4.81 -0.96 10.44
C SER A 31 4.20 -0.19 11.59
N PHE A 32 3.51 0.93 11.30
CA PHE A 32 2.98 1.81 12.33
C PHE A 32 1.49 1.61 12.61
N GLN A 33 0.77 0.82 11.82
CA GLN A 33 -0.64 0.51 12.07
C GLN A 33 -0.85 -0.11 13.46
N GLY A 34 -1.52 0.64 14.33
CA GLY A 34 -1.85 0.19 15.68
C GLY A 34 -0.74 0.37 16.72
N VAL A 35 0.39 0.99 16.36
CA VAL A 35 1.51 1.21 17.30
C VAL A 35 1.15 2.27 18.34
N ASN A 36 0.71 3.46 17.91
CA ASN A 36 0.10 4.44 18.80
C ASN A 36 -0.89 5.33 18.02
N GLU A 37 -1.74 6.06 18.76
CA GLU A 37 -2.79 6.90 18.16
C GLU A 37 -2.22 8.05 17.32
N ARG A 38 -1.16 8.70 17.81
CA ARG A 38 -0.52 9.84 17.15
C ARG A 38 0.04 9.46 15.78
N LEU A 39 0.83 8.39 15.71
CA LEU A 39 1.42 7.89 14.47
C LEU A 39 0.33 7.39 13.53
N ASN A 40 -0.68 6.66 14.02
CA ASN A 40 -1.83 6.25 13.21
C ASN A 40 -2.50 7.45 12.52
N LYS A 41 -2.69 8.56 13.24
CA LYS A 41 -3.26 9.78 12.66
C LYS A 41 -2.39 10.33 11.53
N ILE A 42 -1.06 10.32 11.71
CA ILE A 42 -0.09 10.80 10.71
C ILE A 42 -0.08 9.88 9.48
N ILE A 43 0.11 8.57 9.66
CA ILE A 43 0.22 7.63 8.52
C ILE A 43 -1.09 7.47 7.75
N HIS A 44 -2.24 7.75 8.37
CA HIS A 44 -3.54 7.74 7.71
C HIS A 44 -3.88 9.09 7.05
N ASP A 45 -3.00 10.09 7.13
CA ASP A 45 -3.22 11.34 6.43
C ASP A 45 -3.23 11.13 4.90
N THR A 46 -3.96 11.99 4.20
CA THR A 46 -4.03 12.00 2.73
C THR A 46 -2.68 12.15 2.05
N ILE A 47 -1.70 12.78 2.70
CA ILE A 47 -0.33 12.90 2.18
C ILE A 47 0.29 11.53 1.90
N PHE A 48 0.05 10.53 2.76
CA PHE A 48 0.60 9.18 2.62
C PHE A 48 -0.38 8.19 1.95
N THR A 49 -1.68 8.43 2.06
CA THR A 49 -2.70 7.46 1.62
C THR A 49 -3.31 7.77 0.26
N SER A 50 -3.09 8.96 -0.30
CA SER A 50 -3.72 9.35 -1.58
C SER A 50 -3.17 8.59 -2.78
N ARG A 51 -1.91 8.17 -2.73
CA ARG A 51 -1.29 7.32 -3.75
C ARG A 51 -0.58 6.16 -3.08
N LEU A 52 -0.97 4.94 -3.44
CA LEU A 52 -0.32 3.71 -2.99
C LEU A 52 0.28 2.98 -4.19
N SER A 53 1.50 2.47 -4.02
CA SER A 53 2.20 1.70 -5.02
C SER A 53 2.54 0.33 -4.46
N PHE A 54 1.83 -0.69 -4.95
CA PHE A 54 2.04 -2.10 -4.67
C PHE A 54 3.05 -2.74 -5.63
N LEU A 55 3.77 -1.92 -6.40
CA LEU A 55 4.83 -2.36 -7.30
C LEU A 55 6.04 -2.84 -6.50
N LYS A 56 6.62 -3.98 -6.89
CA LYS A 56 7.86 -4.52 -6.30
C LYS A 56 7.84 -4.75 -4.80
N TRP A 57 6.73 -5.23 -4.24
CA TRP A 57 6.74 -5.76 -2.87
C TRP A 57 7.63 -7.01 -2.71
N SER A 58 8.27 -7.47 -3.79
CA SER A 58 9.17 -8.62 -3.88
C SER A 58 10.67 -8.33 -3.64
N LEU A 59 11.12 -7.07 -3.46
CA LEU A 59 12.55 -6.75 -3.64
C LEU A 59 13.31 -6.06 -2.49
N ASN A 60 12.71 -5.80 -1.33
CA ASN A 60 13.50 -5.42 -0.16
C ASN A 60 13.97 -6.67 0.60
N GLU A 61 15.10 -7.23 0.15
CA GLU A 61 15.78 -8.37 0.77
C GLU A 61 16.11 -8.16 2.27
N CYS A 62 16.07 -6.93 2.77
CA CYS A 62 16.28 -6.61 4.18
C CYS A 62 15.08 -6.98 5.09
N ILE A 63 13.88 -7.22 4.55
CA ILE A 63 12.68 -7.64 5.30
C ILE A 63 12.22 -9.05 4.85
N ASN A 64 13.16 -9.92 4.50
CA ASN A 64 12.94 -11.31 4.09
C ASN A 64 12.39 -12.25 5.20
N LYS A 65 11.60 -11.76 6.15
CA LYS A 65 10.98 -12.58 7.21
C LYS A 65 9.52 -12.95 6.94
N PHE A 66 8.84 -12.28 5.99
CA PHE A 66 7.44 -12.57 5.69
C PHE A 66 7.21 -12.77 4.19
N PRO A 67 6.44 -13.80 3.78
CA PRO A 67 6.06 -13.96 2.38
C PRO A 67 5.29 -12.72 1.91
N PRO A 68 5.56 -12.20 0.70
CA PRO A 68 4.85 -11.05 0.12
C PRO A 68 3.32 -11.21 0.22
N HIS A 69 2.83 -12.45 0.08
CA HIS A 69 1.41 -12.78 0.17
C HIS A 69 0.79 -12.57 1.57
N ILE A 70 1.53 -12.79 2.65
CA ILE A 70 1.02 -12.58 4.02
C ILE A 70 0.87 -11.08 4.30
N ILE A 71 1.87 -10.30 3.88
CA ILE A 71 1.84 -8.84 4.01
C ILE A 71 0.67 -8.28 3.20
N LEU A 72 0.56 -8.67 1.93
CA LEU A 72 -0.54 -8.25 1.06
C LEU A 72 -1.91 -8.58 1.66
N ASN A 73 -2.08 -9.82 2.15
CA ASN A 73 -3.35 -10.23 2.76
C ASN A 73 -3.70 -9.38 3.99
N ARG A 74 -2.70 -9.07 4.83
CA ARG A 74 -2.92 -8.15 5.97
C ARG A 74 -3.32 -6.74 5.49
N PHE A 75 -2.73 -6.25 4.41
CA PHE A 75 -3.14 -4.98 3.82
C PHE A 75 -4.58 -5.00 3.36
N CYS A 76 -4.95 -6.00 2.56
CA CYS A 76 -6.28 -6.15 2.01
C CYS A 76 -7.34 -6.28 3.11
N LEU A 77 -7.04 -7.00 4.19
CA LEU A 77 -8.01 -7.24 5.26
C LEU A 77 -8.06 -6.14 6.33
N GLN A 78 -6.94 -5.46 6.62
CA GLN A 78 -6.85 -4.60 7.81
C GLN A 78 -6.54 -3.14 7.54
N ILE A 79 -5.85 -2.83 6.43
CA ILE A 79 -5.34 -1.48 6.15
C ILE A 79 -6.18 -0.82 5.07
N LEU A 80 -6.30 -1.45 3.90
CA LEU A 80 -7.08 -0.91 2.77
C LEU A 80 -8.51 -0.52 3.18
N PRO A 81 -9.27 -1.34 3.94
CA PRO A 81 -10.62 -0.97 4.37
C PRO A 81 -10.70 0.26 5.28
N LYS A 82 -9.59 0.73 5.86
CA LYS A 82 -9.55 1.94 6.71
C LYS A 82 -9.17 3.20 5.94
N ILE A 83 -8.48 3.04 4.82
CA ILE A 83 -7.95 4.16 4.04
C ILE A 83 -8.54 4.25 2.63
N HIS A 84 -9.40 3.32 2.22
CA HIS A 84 -10.00 3.26 0.88
C HIS A 84 -10.65 4.56 0.42
N MET A 85 -11.31 5.29 1.32
CA MET A 85 -11.90 6.61 1.03
C MET A 85 -10.87 7.69 0.69
N LYS A 86 -9.61 7.52 1.06
CA LYS A 86 -8.55 8.51 0.84
C LYS A 86 -7.70 8.20 -0.39
N ILE A 87 -7.75 6.96 -0.87
CA ILE A 87 -6.97 6.49 -2.02
C ILE A 87 -7.55 7.10 -3.29
N LYS A 88 -6.65 7.71 -4.07
CA LYS A 88 -6.96 8.36 -5.33
C LYS A 88 -6.21 7.77 -6.52
N TRP A 89 -5.04 7.19 -6.24
CA TRP A 89 -4.18 6.53 -7.21
C TRP A 89 -3.68 5.20 -6.66
N LEU A 90 -3.80 4.14 -7.46
CA LEU A 90 -3.21 2.82 -7.18
C LEU A 90 -2.25 2.42 -8.29
N ASP A 91 -1.01 2.08 -7.95
CA ASP A 91 -0.10 1.36 -8.84
C ASP A 91 -0.04 -0.10 -8.40
N ILE A 92 -0.44 -1.04 -9.26
CA ILE A 92 -0.55 -2.46 -8.93
C ILE A 92 0.05 -3.36 -10.01
N GLU A 93 0.61 -4.50 -9.57
CA GLU A 93 1.05 -5.55 -10.48
C GLU A 93 -0.07 -6.56 -10.75
N SER A 94 -0.01 -7.22 -11.90
CA SER A 94 -1.01 -8.21 -12.33
C SER A 94 -1.28 -9.29 -11.28
N GLU A 95 -0.23 -9.78 -10.60
CA GLU A 95 -0.30 -10.82 -9.57
C GLU A 95 -1.13 -10.42 -8.34
N SER A 96 -1.12 -9.15 -7.96
CA SER A 96 -1.80 -8.63 -6.77
C SER A 96 -3.08 -7.87 -7.09
N MET A 97 -3.37 -7.68 -8.39
CA MET A 97 -4.46 -6.84 -8.85
C MET A 97 -5.82 -7.28 -8.29
N LYS A 98 -6.11 -8.57 -8.34
CA LYS A 98 -7.36 -9.13 -7.82
C LYS A 98 -7.49 -8.84 -6.32
N ASP A 99 -6.49 -9.24 -5.53
CA ASP A 99 -6.54 -9.09 -4.07
C ASP A 99 -6.71 -7.63 -3.64
N ILE A 100 -6.05 -6.68 -4.32
CA ILE A 100 -6.13 -5.26 -4.00
C ILE A 100 -7.48 -4.68 -4.45
N LEU A 101 -7.89 -4.90 -5.70
CA LEU A 101 -9.12 -4.31 -6.22
C LEU A 101 -10.39 -4.87 -5.53
N TYR A 102 -10.35 -6.12 -5.04
CA TYR A 102 -11.46 -6.70 -4.28
C TYR A 102 -11.40 -6.42 -2.76
N ALA A 103 -10.31 -5.84 -2.25
CA ALA A 103 -10.15 -5.60 -0.81
C ALA A 103 -11.13 -4.54 -0.26
N ALA A 104 -11.47 -3.54 -1.07
CA ALA A 104 -12.32 -2.43 -0.65
C ALA A 104 -13.01 -1.78 -1.87
N ASP A 105 -14.03 -0.98 -1.60
CA ASP A 105 -14.58 -0.05 -2.60
C ASP A 105 -13.72 1.23 -2.61
N TYR A 106 -13.31 1.73 -3.77
CA TYR A 106 -12.43 2.90 -3.87
C TYR A 106 -13.15 4.09 -4.52
N PRO A 107 -14.08 4.77 -3.81
CA PRO A 107 -14.97 5.76 -4.43
C PRO A 107 -14.25 7.03 -4.93
N ASN A 108 -13.02 7.29 -4.44
CA ASN A 108 -12.22 8.43 -4.84
C ASN A 108 -11.07 8.07 -5.80
N LEU A 109 -10.99 6.81 -6.25
CA LEU A 109 -9.99 6.35 -7.21
C LEU A 109 -10.26 6.96 -8.57
N TYR A 110 -9.33 7.79 -9.06
CA TYR A 110 -9.40 8.37 -10.40
C TYR A 110 -8.31 7.85 -11.33
N ALA A 111 -7.27 7.21 -10.79
CA ALA A 111 -6.16 6.68 -11.56
C ALA A 111 -5.75 5.28 -11.07
N LEU A 112 -5.53 4.39 -12.04
CA LEU A 112 -5.06 3.03 -11.83
C LEU A 112 -3.89 2.76 -12.79
N GLY A 113 -2.69 2.60 -12.22
CA GLY A 113 -1.51 2.13 -12.93
C GLY A 113 -1.43 0.61 -12.84
N LEU A 114 -1.47 -0.07 -13.98
CA LEU A 114 -1.33 -1.51 -14.07
C LEU A 114 0.05 -1.86 -14.66
N TYR A 115 0.79 -2.72 -13.97
CA TYR A 115 2.17 -3.07 -14.29
C TYR A 115 2.35 -4.58 -14.40
N ASN A 116 3.39 -5.01 -15.11
CA ASN A 116 3.72 -6.42 -15.34
C ASN A 116 2.52 -7.23 -15.84
N ILE A 117 1.68 -6.62 -16.70
CA ILE A 117 0.50 -7.29 -17.26
C ILE A 117 0.96 -8.25 -18.34
N GLU A 118 0.64 -9.53 -18.19
CA GLU A 118 0.84 -10.52 -19.25
C GLU A 118 0.00 -10.15 -20.48
N GLU A 119 0.52 -10.41 -21.68
CA GLU A 119 -0.12 -10.04 -22.95
C GLU A 119 -1.57 -10.54 -23.06
N GLU A 120 -1.84 -11.76 -22.60
CA GLU A 120 -3.19 -12.34 -22.57
C GLU A 120 -4.14 -11.54 -21.68
N THR A 121 -3.67 -11.13 -20.49
CA THR A 121 -4.45 -10.33 -19.53
C THR A 121 -4.70 -8.93 -20.10
N ALA A 122 -3.68 -8.30 -20.70
CA ALA A 122 -3.82 -7.01 -21.35
C ALA A 122 -4.84 -7.07 -22.50
N SER A 123 -4.77 -8.12 -23.34
CA SER A 123 -5.71 -8.35 -24.43
C SER A 123 -7.15 -8.49 -23.93
N CYS A 124 -7.37 -9.22 -22.83
CA CYS A 124 -8.69 -9.34 -22.22
C CYS A 124 -9.22 -7.98 -21.71
N LEU A 125 -8.39 -7.20 -21.03
CA LEU A 125 -8.75 -5.87 -20.50
C LEU A 125 -9.13 -4.90 -21.62
N PHE A 126 -8.37 -4.86 -22.72
CA PHE A 126 -8.61 -3.89 -23.82
C PHE A 126 -9.73 -4.31 -24.79
N THR A 127 -9.98 -5.61 -24.95
CA THR A 127 -10.99 -6.08 -25.91
C THR A 127 -12.39 -6.17 -25.32
N GLY A 128 -12.55 -5.98 -24.00
CA GLY A 128 -13.84 -6.09 -23.30
C GLY A 128 -14.49 -7.47 -23.44
N LYS A 129 -13.73 -8.47 -23.92
CA LYS A 129 -14.19 -9.85 -24.00
C LYS A 129 -14.07 -10.44 -22.61
N GLU A 130 -15.15 -10.31 -21.85
CA GLU A 130 -15.48 -11.27 -20.80
C GLU A 130 -15.60 -12.66 -21.48
N LYS A 131 -14.47 -13.34 -21.67
CA LYS A 131 -14.52 -14.75 -21.28
C LYS A 131 -14.82 -14.66 -19.81
N SER A 132 -16.01 -15.11 -19.42
CA SER A 132 -16.35 -15.48 -18.06
C SER A 132 -15.06 -15.79 -17.32
N MET A 133 -14.60 -14.86 -16.48
CA MET A 133 -13.52 -15.10 -15.54
C MET A 133 -14.06 -16.23 -14.66
N GLN A 134 -13.95 -17.47 -15.12
CA GLN A 134 -13.76 -18.61 -14.25
C GLN A 134 -12.36 -18.39 -13.71
N LEU A 135 -12.37 -17.60 -12.64
CA LEU A 135 -11.24 -17.00 -11.97
C LEU A 135 -10.17 -18.07 -11.74
N PHE A 136 -8.96 -17.79 -12.24
CA PHE A 136 -7.75 -18.40 -11.70
C PHE A 136 -7.67 -18.14 -10.18
#